data_AF-A0A2W2AIF5-F1
#
_entry.id   AF-A0A2W2AIF5-F1
#
_cell.length_a   1.000
_cell.length_b   1.000
_cell.length_c   1.000
_cell.angle_alpha   90.00
_cell.angle_beta   90.00
_cell.angle_gamma   90.00
#
_symmetry.space_group_name_H-M   'P 1'
#
loop_
_entity.id
_entity.type
_entity.pdbx_description
1 polymer ?
#
loop_
_entity_poly.entity_id
_entity_poly.type
_entity_poly.pdbx_seq_one_letter_code
_entity_poly.pdbx_strand_id
1 'polypeptide(L)'
;MVFLFDSCICRRRVVVAKILARAIIVEVIRSRSDFKIWYGSCSVSNMNEYKDLNVWQKTKALVVRIYEITKAFPDAQGYGIAEEMRRSVIFVPCNIAKGCWGFMTREKLQFLTEARNLLFQLDTQICIAHDLGNLKQDVKDSLIVDIVACQKMLSGLISHNRERLEKKTTLNQPVEEKK
;
A
#
# COMPACT_ATOMS: atom_id res chain seq x y z
N MET A 1 -58.09 -28.24 -0.09
CA MET A 1 -57.62 -29.64 -0.22
C MET A 1 -56.17 -29.57 -0.69
N VAL A 2 -55.27 -29.17 0.20
CA VAL A 2 -54.29 -30.05 0.88
C VAL A 2 -53.40 -30.78 -0.13
N PHE A 3 -52.19 -30.27 -0.35
CA PHE A 3 -51.02 -31.11 -0.59
C PHE A 3 -49.98 -30.81 0.48
N LEU A 4 -49.74 -31.85 1.28
CA LEU A 4 -48.79 -32.02 2.39
C LEU A 4 -47.34 -32.01 1.85
N PHE A 5 -46.44 -31.24 2.46
CA PHE A 5 -45.44 -31.65 3.48
C PHE A 5 -44.30 -32.59 2.99
N ASP A 6 -43.11 -31.98 2.89
CA ASP A 6 -41.77 -32.37 3.36
C ASP A 6 -41.19 -33.78 3.15
N SER A 7 -39.92 -33.83 2.72
CA SER A 7 -38.81 -34.55 3.40
C SER A 7 -37.43 -34.31 2.76
N CYS A 8 -36.56 -33.62 3.51
CA CYS A 8 -35.15 -33.91 3.82
C CYS A 8 -34.10 -34.28 2.73
N ILE A 9 -33.14 -33.37 2.55
CA ILE A 9 -31.74 -33.45 3.05
C ILE A 9 -30.99 -34.81 2.97
N CYS A 10 -29.76 -34.72 2.43
CA CYS A 10 -28.50 -35.40 2.85
C CYS A 10 -27.86 -36.48 1.95
N ARG A 11 -26.74 -36.05 1.35
CA ARG A 11 -25.39 -36.65 1.37
C ARG A 11 -25.10 -37.96 0.61
N ARG A 12 -24.08 -37.79 -0.25
CA ARG A 12 -23.00 -38.74 -0.62
C ARG A 12 -23.32 -39.82 -1.64
N ARG A 13 -22.77 -39.62 -2.85
CA ARG A 13 -21.94 -40.57 -3.61
C ARG A 13 -21.27 -39.78 -4.74
N VAL A 14 -20.26 -38.94 -4.44
CA VAL A 14 -18.84 -39.27 -4.65
C VAL A 14 -18.62 -40.73 -5.11
N VAL A 15 -17.78 -40.90 -6.14
CA VAL A 15 -17.33 -42.17 -6.75
C VAL A 15 -18.14 -42.67 -7.97
N VAL A 16 -18.52 -41.82 -8.93
CA VAL A 16 -18.70 -42.26 -10.35
C VAL A 16 -18.44 -41.09 -11.32
N ALA A 17 -17.24 -40.52 -11.35
CA ALA A 17 -16.80 -39.63 -12.46
C ALA A 17 -15.28 -39.40 -12.44
N LYS A 18 -14.48 -40.44 -12.10
CA LYS A 18 -13.01 -40.35 -12.04
C LYS A 18 -12.28 -41.23 -13.06
N ILE A 19 -12.97 -41.79 -14.07
CA ILE A 19 -12.36 -42.78 -14.99
C ILE A 19 -12.55 -42.48 -16.49
N LEU A 20 -13.18 -41.37 -16.92
CA LEU A 20 -13.31 -41.05 -18.36
C LEU A 20 -12.92 -39.62 -18.73
N ALA A 21 -11.68 -39.24 -18.41
CA ALA A 21 -11.04 -38.07 -19.04
C ALA A 21 -9.51 -38.19 -19.01
N ARG A 22 -8.99 -39.38 -19.34
CA ARG A 22 -7.54 -39.67 -19.35
C ARG A 22 -7.02 -40.09 -20.72
N ALA A 23 -7.59 -39.52 -21.79
CA ALA A 23 -7.22 -39.88 -23.16
C ALA A 23 -7.21 -38.73 -24.18
N ILE A 24 -6.99 -37.48 -23.75
CA ILE A 24 -6.63 -36.37 -24.67
C ILE A 24 -5.67 -35.40 -23.97
N ILE A 25 -4.49 -35.86 -23.54
CA ILE A 25 -3.36 -34.96 -23.20
C ILE A 25 -2.03 -35.66 -23.52
N VAL A 26 -1.77 -36.03 -24.77
CA VAL A 26 -0.38 -36.21 -25.27
C VAL A 26 -0.36 -35.99 -26.79
N GLU A 27 -0.69 -34.80 -27.29
CA GLU A 27 -0.29 -34.42 -28.66
C GLU A 27 -0.34 -32.93 -29.00
N VAL A 28 0.03 -32.03 -28.07
CA VAL A 28 0.35 -30.63 -28.46
C VAL A 28 1.47 -30.10 -27.58
N ILE A 29 2.68 -30.65 -27.76
CA ILE A 29 3.93 -30.00 -27.33
C ILE A 29 4.68 -29.67 -28.61
N ARG A 30 4.26 -28.61 -29.29
CA ARG A 30 5.10 -27.90 -30.26
C ARG A 30 4.49 -26.53 -30.53
N SER A 31 5.22 -25.51 -30.08
CA SER A 31 5.14 -24.12 -30.54
C SER A 31 3.99 -23.26 -30.00
N ARG A 32 4.37 -22.02 -29.66
CA ARG A 32 3.57 -20.82 -29.40
C ARG A 32 3.03 -20.65 -27.98
N SER A 33 3.83 -19.90 -27.21
CA SER A 33 3.41 -18.64 -26.58
C SER A 33 1.99 -18.22 -26.94
N ASP A 34 1.03 -18.46 -26.05
CA ASP A 34 -0.18 -17.65 -25.86
C ASP A 34 -1.04 -18.26 -24.75
N PHE A 35 -0.52 -18.22 -23.51
CA PHE A 35 -1.36 -18.40 -22.32
C PHE A 35 -2.02 -17.05 -22.00
N LYS A 36 -2.98 -16.65 -22.83
CA LYS A 36 -3.74 -15.41 -22.67
C LYS A 36 -4.89 -15.66 -21.71
N ILE A 37 -4.59 -15.63 -20.41
CA ILE A 37 -5.60 -15.59 -19.35
C ILE A 37 -6.36 -14.28 -19.51
N TRP A 38 -7.65 -14.39 -19.73
CA TRP A 38 -8.57 -13.26 -19.91
C TRP A 38 -8.83 -12.62 -18.54
N TYR A 39 -7.94 -11.71 -18.12
CA TYR A 39 -8.32 -10.63 -17.21
C TYR A 39 -8.61 -9.41 -18.07
N GLY A 40 -9.86 -8.93 -18.03
CA GLY A 40 -10.29 -7.75 -18.78
C GLY A 40 -9.33 -6.58 -18.57
N SER A 41 -9.06 -5.83 -19.64
CA SER A 41 -8.18 -4.65 -19.76
C SER A 41 -7.75 -4.03 -18.42
N CYS A 42 -6.81 -4.67 -17.74
CA CYS A 42 -6.18 -4.18 -16.54
C CYS A 42 -4.79 -3.78 -17.01
N SER A 43 -4.56 -2.48 -17.22
CA SER A 43 -3.21 -2.00 -17.49
C SER A 43 -2.36 -2.41 -16.29
N VAL A 44 -1.43 -3.34 -16.51
CA VAL A 44 -0.38 -3.63 -15.55
C VAL A 44 0.44 -2.35 -15.41
N SER A 45 0.06 -1.49 -14.46
CA SER A 45 0.89 -0.35 -14.06
C SER A 45 2.24 -0.91 -13.65
N ASN A 46 3.29 -0.38 -14.26
CA ASN A 46 4.62 -0.98 -14.26
C ASN A 46 5.08 -1.18 -12.80
N MET A 47 5.58 -2.37 -12.49
CA MET A 47 5.83 -2.83 -11.11
C MET A 47 6.89 -2.00 -10.32
N ASN A 48 7.45 -0.95 -10.92
CA ASN A 48 8.47 -0.05 -10.35
C ASN A 48 8.11 1.45 -10.38
N GLU A 49 6.92 1.88 -10.83
CA GLU A 49 6.57 3.31 -10.98
C GLU A 49 6.73 4.13 -9.69
N TYR A 50 6.57 3.50 -8.52
CA TYR A 50 6.74 4.19 -7.23
C TYR A 50 8.18 4.67 -6.98
N LYS A 51 9.19 4.03 -7.60
CA LYS A 51 10.61 4.41 -7.43
C LYS A 51 10.94 5.72 -8.15
N ASP A 52 10.16 6.08 -9.15
CA ASP A 52 10.29 7.34 -9.89
C ASP A 52 9.63 8.52 -9.16
N LEU A 53 8.85 8.24 -8.11
CA LEU A 53 8.26 9.29 -7.29
C LEU A 53 9.33 9.98 -6.45
N ASN A 54 9.50 11.28 -6.65
CA ASN A 54 10.39 12.12 -5.84
C ASN A 54 10.14 11.98 -4.33
N VAL A 55 8.87 11.81 -3.93
CA VAL A 55 8.50 11.62 -2.50
C VAL A 55 8.99 10.29 -1.95
N TRP A 56 8.98 9.23 -2.76
CA TRP A 56 9.54 7.93 -2.38
C TRP A 56 11.06 8.00 -2.23
N GLN A 57 11.74 8.65 -3.18
CA GLN A 57 13.20 8.81 -3.14
C GLN A 57 13.64 9.62 -1.92
N LYS A 58 12.95 10.73 -1.61
CA LYS A 58 13.23 11.55 -0.42
C LYS A 58 12.94 10.82 0.88
N THR A 59 11.83 10.09 0.98
CA THR A 59 11.52 9.32 2.18
C THR A 59 12.48 8.15 2.37
N LYS A 60 12.94 7.49 1.30
CA LYS A 60 14.03 6.51 1.36
C LYS A 60 15.34 7.13 1.86
N ALA A 61 15.71 8.32 1.37
CA ALA A 61 16.90 9.02 1.87
C ALA A 61 16.76 9.40 3.35
N LEU A 62 15.56 9.83 3.78
CA LEU A 62 15.23 10.12 5.17
C LEU A 62 15.38 8.88 6.06
N VAL A 63 15.00 7.68 5.59
CA VAL A 63 15.25 6.42 6.31
C VAL A 63 16.74 6.27 6.63
N VAL A 64 17.60 6.35 5.62
CA VAL A 64 19.06 6.21 5.80
C VAL A 64 19.57 7.25 6.79
N ARG A 65 19.12 8.51 6.66
CA ARG A 65 19.52 9.60 7.54
C ARG A 65 19.14 9.36 9.00
N ILE A 66 17.91 8.92 9.29
CA ILE A 66 17.47 8.59 10.64
C ILE A 66 18.27 7.41 11.21
N TYR A 67 18.56 6.39 10.39
CA TYR A 67 19.41 5.27 10.81
C TYR A 67 20.80 5.73 11.20
N GLU A 68 21.44 6.62 10.43
CA GLU A 68 22.77 7.15 10.78
C GLU A 68 22.75 7.98 12.07
N ILE A 69 21.77 8.88 12.23
CA ILE A 69 21.66 9.74 13.42
C ILE A 69 21.41 8.92 14.68
N THR A 70 20.50 7.93 14.61
CA THR A 70 20.13 7.11 15.77
C THR A 70 21.22 6.11 16.18
N LYS A 71 22.30 5.92 15.41
CA LYS A 71 23.47 5.14 15.85
C LYS A 71 24.24 5.82 16.98
N ALA A 72 24.16 7.15 17.08
CA ALA A 72 24.84 7.92 18.10
C ALA A 72 24.04 8.02 19.41
N PHE A 73 22.86 7.40 19.49
CA PHE A 73 22.03 7.46 20.68
C PHE A 73 22.63 6.57 21.78
N PRO A 74 22.70 7.03 23.04
CA PRO A 74 23.28 6.26 24.14
C PRO A 74 22.40 5.04 24.47
N ASP A 75 23.05 3.89 24.72
CA ASP A 75 22.35 2.61 24.91
C ASP A 75 21.33 2.61 26.05
N ALA A 76 21.61 3.31 27.16
CA ALA A 76 20.78 3.27 28.37
C ALA A 76 19.48 4.11 28.27
N GLN A 77 19.43 5.13 27.42
CA GLN A 77 18.31 6.08 27.35
C GLN A 77 17.68 6.16 25.94
N GLY A 78 18.43 5.79 24.91
CA GLY A 78 18.05 5.94 23.51
C GLY A 78 17.43 4.71 22.85
N TYR A 79 17.54 3.51 23.42
CA TYR A 79 17.18 2.27 22.72
C TYR A 79 15.71 2.21 22.29
N GLY A 80 14.79 2.66 23.16
CA GLY A 80 13.36 2.66 22.85
C GLY A 80 12.96 3.68 21.78
N ILE A 81 13.42 4.92 21.92
CA ILE A 81 13.05 6.00 21.00
C ILE A 81 13.73 5.85 19.63
N ALA A 82 14.99 5.39 19.59
CA ALA A 82 15.70 5.13 18.35
C ALA A 82 14.98 4.08 17.50
N GLU A 83 14.55 2.98 18.11
CA GLU A 83 13.87 1.91 17.39
C GLU A 83 12.49 2.35 16.88
N GLU A 84 11.74 3.09 17.70
CA GLU A 84 10.45 3.64 17.29
C GLU A 84 10.58 4.63 16.12
N MET A 85 11.62 5.48 16.12
CA MET A 85 11.92 6.38 15.00
C MET A 85 12.27 5.60 13.72
N ARG A 86 13.12 4.58 13.83
CA ARG A 86 13.52 3.71 12.70
C ARG A 86 12.32 2.96 12.12
N ARG A 87 11.47 2.43 12.99
CA ARG A 87 10.22 1.76 12.62
C ARG A 87 9.31 2.70 11.85
N SER A 88 8.98 3.86 12.43
CA SER A 88 8.11 4.85 11.80
C SER A 88 8.64 5.30 10.43
N VAL A 89 9.92 5.64 10.32
CA VAL A 89 10.49 6.13 9.05
C VAL A 89 10.54 5.04 7.97
N ILE A 90 10.85 3.78 8.30
CA ILE A 90 10.86 2.66 7.33
C ILE A 90 9.49 2.44 6.71
N PHE A 91 8.42 2.56 7.52
CA PHE A 91 7.08 2.32 7.03
C PHE A 91 6.57 3.41 6.06
N VAL A 92 7.18 4.59 6.02
CA VAL A 92 6.80 5.67 5.10
C VAL A 92 6.97 5.26 3.61
N PRO A 93 8.18 4.95 3.10
CA PRO A 93 8.34 4.52 1.72
C PRO A 93 7.65 3.18 1.41
N CYS A 94 7.50 2.29 2.40
CA CYS A 94 6.73 1.06 2.25
C CYS A 94 5.25 1.33 1.96
N ASN A 95 4.62 2.26 2.69
CA ASN A 95 3.24 2.64 2.44
C ASN A 95 3.07 3.39 1.11
N ILE A 96 4.04 4.21 0.70
CA ILE A 96 4.04 4.83 -0.63
C ILE A 96 4.04 3.74 -1.73
N ALA A 97 4.92 2.75 -1.60
CA ALA A 97 4.99 1.63 -2.55
C ALA A 97 3.68 0.82 -2.60
N LYS A 98 3.12 0.48 -1.43
CA LYS A 98 1.82 -0.22 -1.32
C LYS A 98 0.68 0.57 -1.98
N GLY A 99 0.63 1.88 -1.74
CA GLY A 99 -0.35 2.75 -2.35
C GLY A 99 -0.24 2.83 -3.87
N CYS A 100 0.98 2.71 -4.42
CA CYS A 100 1.20 2.68 -5.87
C CYS A 100 0.90 1.31 -6.50
N TRP A 101 1.02 0.23 -5.73
CA TRP A 101 0.68 -1.11 -6.19
C TRP A 101 -0.84 -1.36 -6.24
N GLY A 102 -1.61 -0.71 -5.36
CA GLY A 102 -3.06 -0.91 -5.26
C GLY A 102 -3.83 -0.54 -6.54
N PHE A 103 -4.75 -1.41 -6.96
CA PHE A 103 -5.60 -1.19 -8.13
C PHE A 103 -6.69 -0.13 -7.90
N MET A 104 -7.15 0.01 -6.65
CA MET A 104 -8.23 0.92 -6.29
C MET A 104 -7.71 2.27 -5.78
N THR A 105 -8.22 3.36 -6.34
CA THR A 105 -7.83 4.74 -5.94
C THR A 105 -8.10 5.01 -4.45
N ARG A 106 -9.12 4.37 -3.86
CA ARG A 106 -9.43 4.49 -2.42
C ARG A 106 -8.34 3.85 -1.53
N GLU A 107 -7.88 2.65 -1.87
CA GLU A 107 -6.80 1.98 -1.13
C GLU A 107 -5.48 2.75 -1.24
N LYS A 108 -5.18 3.27 -2.44
CA LYS A 108 -4.04 4.16 -2.66
C LYS A 108 -4.06 5.35 -1.70
N LEU A 109 -5.20 6.02 -1.55
CA LEU A 109 -5.34 7.15 -0.63
C LEU A 109 -5.15 6.74 0.85
N GLN A 110 -5.62 5.56 1.25
CA GLN A 110 -5.43 5.05 2.61
C GLN A 110 -3.94 4.87 2.91
N PHE A 111 -3.20 4.16 2.05
CA PHE A 111 -1.75 3.96 2.25
C PHE A 111 -0.96 5.27 2.20
N LEU A 112 -1.29 6.19 1.29
CA LEU A 112 -0.62 7.50 1.24
C LEU A 112 -0.92 8.35 2.47
N THR A 113 -2.14 8.27 3.01
CA THR A 113 -2.51 8.95 4.25
C THR A 113 -1.74 8.36 5.44
N GLU A 114 -1.62 7.04 5.49
CA GLU A 114 -0.83 6.36 6.53
C GLU A 114 0.65 6.75 6.47
N ALA A 115 1.23 6.81 5.27
CA ALA A 115 2.60 7.30 5.06
C ALA A 115 2.79 8.73 5.63
N ARG A 116 1.77 9.58 5.49
CA ARG A 116 1.81 10.95 6.03
C ARG A 116 1.66 10.97 7.55
N ASN A 117 0.78 10.13 8.11
CA ASN A 117 0.59 10.01 9.56
C ASN A 117 1.89 9.55 10.25
N LEU A 118 2.60 8.60 9.65
CA LEU A 118 3.90 8.14 10.14
C LEU A 118 4.95 9.27 10.16
N LEU A 119 4.89 10.24 9.24
CA LEU A 119 5.78 11.42 9.28
C LEU A 119 5.45 12.36 10.44
N PHE A 120 4.17 12.53 10.80
CA PHE A 120 3.77 13.31 11.99
C PHE A 120 4.19 12.60 13.28
N GLN A 121 4.09 11.27 13.31
CA GLN A 121 4.61 10.47 14.41
C GLN A 121 6.13 10.65 14.54
N LEU A 122 6.87 10.57 13.43
CA LEU A 122 8.32 10.74 13.42
C LEU A 122 8.74 12.15 13.89
N ASP A 123 8.05 13.19 13.44
CA ASP A 123 8.24 14.57 13.92
C ASP A 123 8.13 14.67 15.45
N THR A 124 7.09 14.06 16.00
CA THR A 124 6.86 14.01 17.45
C THR A 124 7.99 13.25 18.16
N GLN A 125 8.40 12.10 17.64
CA GLN A 125 9.49 11.30 18.20
C GLN A 125 10.83 12.03 18.17
N ILE A 126 11.10 12.83 17.13
CA ILE A 126 12.30 13.68 17.02
C ILE A 126 12.30 14.76 18.10
N CYS A 127 11.15 15.40 18.34
CA CYS A 127 11.02 16.37 19.43
C CYS A 127 11.30 15.70 20.79
N ILE A 128 10.72 14.53 21.04
CA ILE A 128 10.96 13.76 22.28
C ILE A 128 12.44 13.37 22.40
N ALA A 129 13.07 12.87 21.34
CA ALA A 129 14.48 12.49 21.34
C ALA A 129 15.41 13.67 21.67
N HIS A 130 15.06 14.87 21.20
CA HIS A 130 15.76 16.10 21.56
C HIS A 130 15.57 16.44 23.05
N ASP A 131 14.34 16.37 23.56
CA ASP A 131 14.03 16.73 24.95
C ASP A 131 14.66 15.75 25.96
N LEU A 132 14.91 14.50 25.53
CA LEU A 132 15.70 13.51 26.26
C LEU A 132 17.22 13.72 26.16
N GLY A 133 17.67 14.74 25.40
CA GLY A 133 19.09 15.03 25.19
C GLY A 133 19.79 14.07 24.23
N ASN A 134 19.07 13.22 23.49
CA ASN A 134 19.66 12.29 22.52
C ASN A 134 19.95 12.96 21.17
N LEU A 135 19.35 14.13 20.90
CA LEU A 135 19.48 14.85 19.65
C LEU A 135 19.82 16.32 19.89
N LYS A 136 20.82 16.85 19.17
CA LYS A 136 21.15 18.27 19.21
C LYS A 136 20.12 19.10 18.42
N GLN A 137 19.94 20.36 18.82
CA GLN A 137 18.97 21.28 18.22
C GLN A 137 19.19 21.49 16.71
N ASP A 138 20.45 21.61 16.26
CA ASP A 138 20.81 21.75 14.84
C ASP A 138 20.39 20.54 13.99
N VAL A 139 20.60 19.33 14.53
CA VAL A 139 20.20 18.09 13.87
C VAL A 139 18.68 17.95 13.84
N LYS A 140 18.01 18.30 14.94
CA LYS A 140 16.54 18.36 15.03
C LYS A 140 15.97 19.25 13.93
N ASP A 141 16.39 20.51 13.88
CA ASP A 141 15.85 21.49 12.92
C ASP A 141 16.07 21.03 11.47
N SER A 142 17.24 20.47 11.19
CA SER A 142 17.55 19.93 9.88
C SER A 142 16.68 18.71 9.50
N LEU A 143 16.30 17.86 10.46
CA LEU A 143 15.37 16.75 10.23
C LEU A 143 13.94 17.23 10.03
N ILE A 144 13.49 18.24 10.78
CA ILE A 144 12.15 18.81 10.65
C ILE A 144 11.95 19.40 9.25
N VAL A 145 12.96 20.08 8.70
CA VAL A 145 12.92 20.60 7.32
C VAL A 145 12.67 19.48 6.30
N ASP A 146 13.36 18.34 6.43
CA ASP A 146 13.17 17.19 5.53
C ASP A 146 11.78 16.55 5.69
N ILE A 147 11.30 16.42 6.91
CA ILE A 147 9.98 15.86 7.21
C ILE A 147 8.87 16.72 6.63
N VAL A 148 8.94 18.04 6.85
CA VAL A 148 7.96 19.00 6.31
C VAL A 148 7.95 18.96 4.78
N ALA A 149 9.13 18.83 4.14
CA ALA A 149 9.20 18.65 2.69
C ALA A 149 8.47 17.37 2.24
N CYS A 150 8.71 16.24 2.91
CA CYS A 150 8.04 14.97 2.62
C CYS A 150 6.52 15.04 2.85
N GLN A 151 6.06 15.68 3.94
CA GLN A 151 4.64 15.88 4.25
C GLN A 151 3.93 16.72 3.18
N LYS A 152 4.57 17.78 2.68
CA LYS A 152 4.03 18.61 1.59
C LYS A 152 3.88 17.81 0.30
N MET A 153 4.90 17.02 -0.05
CA MET A 153 4.86 16.18 -1.25
C MET A 153 3.78 15.09 -1.17
N LEU A 154 3.65 14.43 -0.01
CA LEU A 154 2.57 13.48 0.23
C LEU A 154 1.19 14.14 0.17
N SER A 155 1.05 15.32 0.74
CA SER A 155 -0.23 16.05 0.72
C SER A 155 -0.63 16.42 -0.72
N GLY A 156 0.31 16.89 -1.54
CA GLY A 156 0.07 17.12 -2.97
C GLY A 156 -0.35 15.84 -3.71
N LEU A 157 0.33 14.73 -3.45
CA LEU A 157 0.00 13.43 -4.05
C LEU A 157 -1.40 12.93 -3.61
N ILE A 158 -1.74 13.08 -2.33
CA ILE A 158 -3.05 12.70 -1.78
C ILE A 158 -4.15 13.55 -2.45
N SER A 159 -3.99 14.87 -2.50
CA SER A 159 -4.97 15.77 -3.14
C SER A 159 -5.20 15.41 -4.60
N HIS A 160 -4.12 15.19 -5.37
CA HIS A 160 -4.23 14.77 -6.77
C HIS A 160 -5.02 13.45 -6.94
N ASN A 161 -4.76 12.45 -6.09
CA ASN A 161 -5.47 11.17 -6.18
C ASN A 161 -6.92 11.27 -5.68
N ARG A 162 -7.23 12.19 -4.76
CA ARG A 162 -8.59 12.45 -4.27
C ARG A 162 -9.47 13.06 -5.35
N GLU A 163 -8.99 14.10 -6.03
CA GLU A 163 -9.72 14.72 -7.14
C GLU A 163 -10.03 13.71 -8.26
N ARG A 164 -9.09 12.78 -8.54
CA ARG A 164 -9.29 11.70 -9.50
C ARG A 164 -10.36 10.70 -9.06
N LEU A 165 -10.48 10.45 -7.76
CA LEU A 165 -11.53 9.59 -7.21
C LEU A 165 -12.90 10.26 -7.39
N GLU A 166 -13.03 11.53 -7.02
CA GLU A 166 -14.27 12.30 -7.12
C GLU A 166 -14.78 12.41 -8.56
N LYS A 167 -13.88 12.64 -9.53
CA LYS A 167 -14.22 12.63 -10.96
C LYS A 167 -14.75 11.28 -11.43
N LYS A 168 -14.20 10.17 -10.95
CA LYS A 168 -14.73 8.82 -11.27
C LYS A 168 -16.09 8.57 -10.64
N THR A 169 -16.32 9.05 -9.42
CA THR A 169 -17.61 8.89 -8.74
C THR A 169 -18.72 9.68 -9.42
N THR A 170 -18.44 10.91 -9.87
CA THR A 170 -19.40 11.78 -10.58
C THR A 170 -19.74 11.26 -11.98
N LEU A 171 -18.78 10.70 -12.72
CA LEU A 171 -19.02 10.09 -14.03
C LEU A 171 -19.89 8.83 -13.99
N ASN A 172 -19.93 8.14 -12.85
CA ASN A 172 -20.67 6.88 -12.69
C ASN A 172 -22.10 7.07 -12.14
N GLN A 173 -22.55 8.31 -11.92
CA GLN A 173 -23.94 8.57 -11.54
C GLN A 173 -24.84 8.41 -12.78
N PRO A 174 -25.95 7.64 -12.71
CA PRO A 174 -26.86 7.51 -13.84
C PRO A 174 -27.40 8.89 -14.21
N VAL A 175 -27.28 9.26 -15.48
CA VAL A 175 -27.93 10.44 -16.03
C VAL A 175 -29.43 10.23 -15.86
N GLU A 176 -30.06 10.97 -14.94
CA GLU A 176 -31.51 11.02 -14.87
C GLU A 176 -32.00 11.55 -16.21
N GLU A 177 -32.62 10.68 -17.00
CA GLU A 177 -33.34 11.06 -18.21
C GLU A 177 -34.46 12.02 -17.81
N LYS A 178 -34.24 13.31 -18.09
CA LYS A 178 -35.28 14.33 -18.00
C LYS A 178 -36.38 13.95 -19.00
N LYS A 179 -37.49 13.43 -18.49
CA LYS A 179 -38.77 13.35 -19.19
C LYS A 179 -39.39 14.74 -19.35
#